data_AF-A0A945TXV2-F1
#
_entry.id   AF-A0A945TXV2-F1
#
_cell.length_a   1.000
_cell.length_b   1.000
_cell.length_c   1.000
_cell.angle_alpha   90.00
_cell.angle_beta   90.00
_cell.angle_gamma   90.00
#
_symmetry.space_group_name_H-M   'P 1'
#
loop_
_entity.id
_entity.type
_entity.pdbx_description
1 polymer ?
#
loop_
_entity_poly.entity_id
_entity_poly.type
_entity_poly.pdbx_seq_one_letter_code
_entity_poly.pdbx_strand_id
1 'polypeptide(L)'
;MVTTPPLRSALKRDAPGVRLERELWDSGASIVAGIDEVGRGSWAGPLTLAAVVVPREKRLYKVRDSKMLTESEREVMHDRIIDWAEHVSVAHASQQECDELGMSAAQKLAAQRALAGLEVEVDHVLVDGNWDFVETHSITTIIKGDAISLSIAAASIVAKVTRDRMMRAADDDYPGFAFAANKGYPCPRHKAALAAMGPCAIHRRRWAFMDDLRWTGVARTIEPDQEPQLELF
;
A
#
# COMPACT_ATOMS: atom_id res chain seq x y z
N MET A 1 -15.89 -21.44 -13.27
CA MET A 1 -15.13 -20.26 -13.74
C MET A 1 -15.92 -19.01 -13.38
N VAL A 2 -15.46 -18.23 -12.40
CA VAL A 2 -16.08 -16.95 -12.07
C VAL A 2 -15.81 -15.98 -13.22
N THR A 3 -16.81 -15.74 -14.07
CA THR A 3 -16.68 -14.82 -15.20
C THR A 3 -16.60 -13.39 -14.68
N THR A 4 -15.53 -12.66 -15.03
CA THR A 4 -15.37 -11.26 -14.62
C THR A 4 -16.55 -10.43 -15.14
N PRO A 5 -17.24 -9.68 -14.27
CA PRO A 5 -18.32 -8.79 -14.69
C PRO A 5 -17.91 -7.89 -15.87
N PRO A 6 -18.84 -7.54 -16.77
CA PRO A 6 -18.55 -6.57 -17.82
C PRO A 6 -18.07 -5.25 -17.19
N LEU A 7 -17.03 -4.64 -17.76
CA LEU A 7 -16.55 -3.34 -17.27
C LEU A 7 -17.67 -2.32 -17.35
N ARG A 8 -17.88 -1.59 -16.24
CA ARG A 8 -18.80 -0.44 -16.20
C ARG A 8 -18.39 0.55 -17.29
N SER A 9 -19.38 1.17 -17.95
CA SER A 9 -19.17 2.07 -19.10
C SER A 9 -18.19 3.22 -18.82
N ALA A 10 -18.15 3.70 -17.58
CA ALA A 10 -17.22 4.72 -17.09
C ALA A 10 -15.73 4.31 -17.15
N LEU A 11 -15.42 3.01 -17.18
CA LEU A 11 -14.04 2.49 -17.14
C LEU A 11 -13.44 2.25 -18.54
N LYS A 12 -14.16 2.60 -19.61
CA LYS A 12 -13.75 2.24 -20.98
C LYS A 12 -12.67 3.14 -21.59
N ARG A 13 -12.46 4.37 -21.09
CA ARG A 13 -11.64 5.38 -21.79
C ARG A 13 -10.20 5.49 -21.29
N ASP A 14 -9.92 5.16 -20.03
CA ASP A 14 -8.58 5.28 -19.45
C ASP A 14 -8.15 3.93 -18.88
N ALA A 15 -7.33 3.21 -19.64
CA ALA A 15 -6.78 1.92 -19.25
C ALA A 15 -5.25 2.03 -19.17
N PRO A 16 -4.63 1.58 -18.07
CA PRO A 16 -3.18 1.49 -18.02
C PRO A 16 -2.70 0.53 -19.12
N GLY A 17 -1.58 0.88 -19.73
CA GLY A 17 -0.94 0.13 -20.80
C GLY A 17 0.49 -0.24 -20.45
N VAL A 18 1.15 -0.95 -21.38
CA VAL A 18 2.55 -1.39 -21.22
C VAL A 18 3.54 -0.48 -21.95
N ARG A 19 3.18 0.78 -22.23
CA ARG A 19 4.03 1.67 -23.04
C ARG A 19 5.35 1.95 -22.34
N LEU A 20 5.29 2.27 -21.04
CA LEU A 20 6.46 2.64 -20.24
C LEU A 20 7.35 1.42 -19.99
N GLU A 21 6.74 0.28 -19.69
CA GLU A 21 7.42 -1.00 -19.57
C GLU A 21 8.13 -1.38 -20.89
N ARG A 22 7.47 -1.17 -22.03
CA ARG A 22 8.06 -1.45 -23.34
C ARG A 22 9.22 -0.53 -23.68
N GLU A 23 9.11 0.77 -23.42
CA GLU A 23 10.22 1.70 -23.62
C GLU A 23 11.46 1.27 -22.84
N LEU A 24 11.28 0.77 -21.60
CA LEU A 24 12.37 0.23 -20.79
C LEU A 24 12.91 -1.10 -21.35
N TRP A 25 12.04 -2.02 -21.77
CA TRP A 25 12.47 -3.28 -22.39
C TRP A 25 13.25 -3.05 -23.68
N ASP A 26 12.80 -2.12 -24.53
CA ASP A 26 13.47 -1.75 -25.78
C ASP A 26 14.82 -1.05 -25.51
N SER A 27 14.99 -0.44 -24.33
CA SER A 27 16.25 0.15 -23.86
C SER A 27 17.21 -0.87 -23.22
N GLY A 28 16.81 -2.14 -23.10
CA GLY A 28 17.66 -3.24 -22.62
C GLY A 28 17.34 -3.74 -21.21
N ALA A 29 16.39 -3.15 -20.49
CA ALA A 29 15.95 -3.68 -19.20
C ALA A 29 15.24 -5.03 -19.39
N SER A 30 15.70 -6.07 -18.70
CA SER A 30 15.08 -7.40 -18.76
C SER A 30 13.87 -7.48 -17.83
N ILE A 31 14.04 -7.05 -16.59
CA ILE A 31 13.04 -7.11 -15.52
C ILE A 31 12.64 -5.70 -15.12
N VAL A 32 11.38 -5.36 -15.40
CA VAL A 32 10.77 -4.06 -15.04
C VAL A 32 9.66 -4.31 -14.05
N ALA A 33 9.80 -3.76 -12.84
CA ALA A 33 8.82 -3.90 -11.78
C ALA A 33 8.01 -2.61 -11.61
N GLY A 34 6.69 -2.71 -11.49
CA GLY A 34 5.85 -1.62 -10.99
C GLY A 34 5.65 -1.74 -9.49
N ILE A 35 5.70 -0.63 -8.77
CA ILE A 35 5.50 -0.59 -7.32
C ILE A 35 4.48 0.49 -6.94
N ASP A 36 3.64 0.17 -5.95
CA ASP A 36 2.66 1.11 -5.37
C ASP A 36 2.42 0.81 -3.88
N GLU A 37 1.98 1.81 -3.13
CA GLU A 37 1.69 1.72 -1.70
C GLU A 37 0.21 1.88 -1.33
N VAL A 38 -0.16 1.31 -0.19
CA VAL A 38 -1.44 1.57 0.46
C VAL A 38 -1.27 1.67 1.97
N GLY A 39 -2.10 2.52 2.60
CA GLY A 39 -2.10 2.67 4.05
C GLY A 39 -1.13 3.73 4.57
N ARG A 40 -0.54 4.58 3.72
CA ARG A 40 0.29 5.70 4.22
C ARG A 40 -0.49 6.63 5.14
N GLY A 41 -1.73 6.96 4.77
CA GLY A 41 -2.64 7.84 5.53
C GLY A 41 -3.46 7.17 6.64
N SER A 42 -3.29 5.87 6.90
CA SER A 42 -4.08 5.18 7.92
C SER A 42 -3.51 5.38 9.32
N TRP A 43 -4.39 5.48 10.31
CA TRP A 43 -4.05 5.56 11.73
C TRP A 43 -3.77 4.19 12.36
N ALA A 44 -4.19 3.10 11.72
CA ALA A 44 -3.97 1.74 12.20
C ALA A 44 -3.54 0.80 11.07
N GLY A 45 -2.80 -0.24 11.45
CA GLY A 45 -2.27 -1.27 10.58
C GLY A 45 -1.01 -0.86 9.82
N PRO A 46 -0.45 -1.80 9.05
CA PRO A 46 0.81 -1.59 8.34
C PRO A 46 0.66 -0.62 7.17
N LEU A 47 1.79 -0.01 6.79
CA LEU A 47 2.01 0.48 5.44
C LEU A 47 2.36 -0.73 4.57
N THR A 48 1.69 -0.89 3.43
CA THR A 48 1.85 -2.06 2.56
C THR A 48 2.23 -1.63 1.16
N LEU A 49 3.27 -2.24 0.61
CA LEU A 49 3.70 -2.05 -0.77
C LEU A 49 3.62 -3.39 -1.50
N ALA A 50 3.27 -3.34 -2.77
CA ALA A 50 3.39 -4.48 -3.67
C ALA A 50 4.29 -4.12 -4.83
N ALA A 51 5.13 -5.07 -5.25
CA ALA A 51 5.91 -5.00 -6.47
C ALA A 51 5.40 -6.07 -7.44
N VAL A 52 5.24 -5.70 -8.72
CA VAL A 52 4.70 -6.60 -9.75
C VAL A 52 5.53 -6.48 -11.03
N VAL A 53 6.00 -7.62 -11.53
CA VAL A 53 6.61 -7.76 -12.85
C VAL A 53 5.58 -8.38 -13.80
N VAL A 54 5.28 -7.66 -14.87
CA VAL A 54 4.25 -8.06 -15.84
C VAL A 54 4.85 -8.81 -17.03
N PRO A 55 4.17 -9.82 -17.58
CA PRO A 55 4.66 -10.54 -18.74
C PRO A 55 4.68 -9.69 -20.00
N ARG A 56 5.73 -9.84 -20.79
CA ARG A 56 5.96 -9.08 -22.04
C ARG A 56 4.91 -9.37 -23.12
N GLU A 57 4.53 -10.64 -23.24
CA GLU A 57 3.72 -11.13 -24.37
C GLU A 57 2.27 -11.45 -23.99
N LYS A 58 1.97 -11.59 -22.69
CA LYS A 58 0.63 -11.95 -22.21
C LYS A 58 -0.14 -10.71 -21.78
N ARG A 59 -1.37 -10.57 -22.27
CA ARG A 59 -2.23 -9.44 -21.90
C ARG A 59 -3.20 -9.82 -20.78
N LEU A 60 -3.32 -8.94 -19.79
CA LEU A 60 -4.41 -8.97 -18.82
C LEU A 60 -5.35 -7.79 -19.04
N TYR A 61 -6.59 -8.12 -19.38
CA TYR A 61 -7.62 -7.11 -19.60
C TYR A 61 -8.33 -6.72 -18.31
N LYS A 62 -8.84 -5.48 -18.30
CA LYS A 62 -9.67 -4.87 -17.27
C LYS A 62 -8.93 -4.43 -15.99
N VAL A 63 -7.60 -4.46 -15.99
CA VAL A 63 -6.80 -3.78 -14.96
C VAL A 63 -7.05 -2.28 -15.03
N ARG A 64 -7.28 -1.63 -13.89
CA ARG A 64 -7.56 -0.20 -13.72
C ARG A 64 -6.93 0.25 -12.41
N ASP A 65 -6.82 1.57 -12.21
CA ASP A 65 -6.57 2.12 -10.86
C ASP A 65 -7.54 1.45 -9.87
N SER A 66 -6.97 0.93 -8.78
CA SER A 66 -7.69 0.22 -7.73
C SER A 66 -8.90 1.01 -7.21
N LYS A 67 -8.83 2.36 -7.19
CA LYS A 67 -9.88 3.28 -6.74
C LYS A 67 -11.09 3.29 -7.68
N MET A 68 -10.89 2.96 -8.95
CA MET A 68 -11.96 2.91 -9.96
C MET A 68 -12.80 1.63 -9.87
N LEU A 69 -12.25 0.58 -9.26
CA LEU A 69 -12.90 -0.72 -9.10
C LEU A 69 -13.71 -0.78 -7.79
N THR A 70 -14.79 -1.56 -7.76
CA THR A 70 -15.45 -1.93 -6.49
C THR A 70 -14.58 -2.91 -5.72
N GLU A 71 -14.86 -3.13 -4.42
CA GLU A 71 -14.13 -4.12 -3.62
C GLU A 71 -14.24 -5.52 -4.24
N SER A 72 -15.42 -5.94 -4.67
CA SER A 72 -15.61 -7.24 -5.35
C SER A 72 -14.87 -7.33 -6.69
N GLU A 73 -14.84 -6.25 -7.48
CA GLU A 73 -14.07 -6.20 -8.72
C GLU A 73 -12.56 -6.30 -8.45
N ARG A 74 -12.07 -5.63 -7.40
CA ARG A 74 -10.67 -5.71 -6.97
C ARG A 74 -10.29 -7.09 -6.49
N GLU A 75 -11.10 -7.76 -5.68
CA GLU A 75 -10.81 -9.12 -5.18
C GLU A 75 -10.65 -10.11 -6.35
N VAL A 76 -11.56 -10.07 -7.33
CA VAL A 76 -11.45 -10.90 -8.53
C VAL A 76 -10.22 -10.52 -9.38
N MET A 77 -9.90 -9.23 -9.49
CA MET A 77 -8.75 -8.77 -10.25
C MET A 77 -7.42 -9.13 -9.58
N HIS A 78 -7.37 -9.08 -8.25
CA HIS A 78 -6.21 -9.50 -7.46
C HIS A 78 -5.80 -10.92 -7.83
N ASP A 79 -6.71 -11.88 -7.73
CA ASP A 79 -6.39 -13.29 -7.99
C ASP A 79 -5.94 -13.49 -9.45
N ARG A 80 -6.58 -12.78 -10.39
CA ARG A 80 -6.17 -12.80 -11.80
C ARG A 80 -4.79 -12.17 -12.05
N ILE A 81 -4.39 -11.16 -11.28
CA ILE A 81 -3.06 -10.56 -11.37
C ILE A 81 -2.02 -11.54 -10.83
N ILE A 82 -2.28 -12.16 -9.68
CA ILE A 82 -1.39 -13.16 -9.08
C ILE A 82 -1.11 -14.31 -10.07
N ASP A 83 -2.15 -14.82 -10.73
CA ASP A 83 -2.00 -15.91 -11.72
C ASP A 83 -1.33 -15.47 -13.04
N TRP A 84 -1.38 -14.19 -13.38
CA TRP A 84 -0.94 -13.67 -14.67
C TRP A 84 0.48 -13.07 -14.65
N ALA A 85 0.84 -12.38 -13.57
CA ALA A 85 2.13 -11.72 -13.42
C ALA A 85 3.28 -12.73 -13.42
N GLU A 86 4.46 -12.30 -13.85
CA GLU A 86 5.66 -13.16 -13.83
C GLU A 86 6.22 -13.26 -12.41
N HIS A 87 6.27 -12.12 -11.70
CA HIS A 87 6.69 -12.04 -10.31
C HIS A 87 5.78 -11.08 -9.55
N VAL A 88 5.39 -11.46 -8.34
CA VAL A 88 4.63 -10.61 -7.42
C VAL A 88 5.19 -10.76 -6.03
N SER A 89 5.35 -9.63 -5.35
CA SER A 89 5.75 -9.60 -3.96
C SER A 89 4.96 -8.53 -3.22
N VAL A 90 4.60 -8.82 -1.98
CA VAL A 90 3.94 -7.87 -1.07
C VAL A 90 4.75 -7.80 0.21
N ALA A 91 5.03 -6.58 0.65
CA ALA A 91 5.74 -6.36 1.88
C ALA A 91 5.12 -5.24 2.70
N HIS A 92 5.46 -5.25 3.98
CA HIS A 92 4.88 -4.36 4.98
C HIS A 92 5.97 -3.64 5.76
N ALA A 93 5.68 -2.41 6.14
CA ALA A 93 6.22 -1.81 7.35
C ALA A 93 5.08 -1.80 8.38
N SER A 94 5.31 -2.45 9.51
CA SER A 94 4.37 -2.50 10.62
C SER A 94 4.07 -1.09 11.16
N GLN A 95 2.98 -0.98 11.91
CA GLN A 95 2.66 0.24 12.65
C GLN A 95 3.79 0.67 13.60
N GLN A 96 4.51 -0.30 14.19
CA GLN A 96 5.65 -0.04 15.07
C GLN A 96 6.83 0.52 14.26
N GLU A 97 7.17 -0.10 13.14
CA GLU A 97 8.23 0.43 12.25
C GLU A 97 7.86 1.82 11.68
N CYS A 98 6.58 2.05 11.39
CA CYS A 98 6.08 3.36 10.98
C CYS A 98 6.24 4.42 12.07
N ASP A 99 6.00 4.07 13.33
CA ASP A 99 6.21 4.94 14.48
C ASP A 99 7.71 5.16 14.77
N GLU A 100 8.53 4.10 14.71
CA GLU A 100 9.95 4.15 15.05
C GLU A 100 10.80 4.87 13.99
N LEU A 101 10.54 4.59 12.71
CA LEU A 101 11.34 5.10 11.59
C LEU A 101 10.77 6.40 11.01
N GLY A 102 9.51 6.69 11.29
CA GLY A 102 8.73 7.68 10.55
C GLY A 102 8.29 7.16 9.17
N MET A 103 7.24 7.79 8.63
CA MET A 103 6.54 7.26 7.45
C MET A 103 7.42 7.16 6.19
N SER A 104 8.34 8.10 5.98
CA SER A 104 9.20 8.10 4.79
C SER A 104 10.19 6.92 4.83
N ALA A 105 10.88 6.71 5.95
CA ALA A 105 11.82 5.59 6.07
C ALA A 105 11.10 4.23 6.13
N ALA A 106 9.91 4.16 6.75
CA ALA A 106 9.06 2.97 6.72
C ALA A 106 8.60 2.62 5.29
N GLN A 107 8.28 3.62 4.45
CA GLN A 107 7.95 3.40 3.04
C GLN A 107 9.13 2.81 2.26
N LYS A 108 10.34 3.36 2.46
CA LYS A 108 11.58 2.82 1.87
C LYS A 108 11.83 1.37 2.29
N LEU A 109 11.70 1.08 3.59
CA LEU A 109 11.88 -0.26 4.14
C LEU A 109 10.91 -1.27 3.51
N ALA A 110 9.63 -0.91 3.42
CA ALA A 110 8.63 -1.77 2.79
C ALA A 110 8.89 -1.94 1.28
N ALA A 111 9.39 -0.91 0.59
CA ALA A 111 9.72 -0.98 -0.83
C ALA A 111 10.91 -1.93 -1.08
N GLN A 112 11.96 -1.81 -0.28
CA GLN A 112 13.12 -2.71 -0.33
C GLN A 112 12.72 -4.16 -0.10
N ARG A 113 11.86 -4.41 0.90
CA ARG A 113 11.31 -5.76 1.16
C ARG A 113 10.46 -6.28 0.01
N ALA A 114 9.62 -5.43 -0.58
CA ALA A 114 8.77 -5.82 -1.70
C ALA A 114 9.63 -6.21 -2.92
N LEU A 115 10.62 -5.40 -3.28
CA LEU A 115 11.52 -5.70 -4.39
C LEU A 115 12.37 -6.95 -4.14
N ALA A 116 12.94 -7.09 -2.94
CA ALA A 116 13.70 -8.29 -2.58
C ALA A 116 12.85 -9.58 -2.64
N GLY A 117 11.58 -9.50 -2.25
CA GLY A 117 10.65 -10.64 -2.30
C GLY A 117 10.19 -11.03 -3.70
N LEU A 118 10.56 -10.29 -4.77
CA LEU A 118 10.31 -10.75 -6.14
C LEU A 118 11.20 -11.94 -6.52
N GLU A 119 12.28 -12.17 -5.77
CA GLU A 119 13.25 -13.25 -5.97
C GLU A 119 13.86 -13.27 -7.38
N VAL A 120 14.02 -12.09 -7.97
CA VAL A 120 14.64 -11.85 -9.27
C VAL A 120 15.36 -10.51 -9.24
N GLU A 121 16.47 -10.41 -9.98
CA GLU A 121 17.19 -9.15 -10.16
C GLU A 121 16.36 -8.18 -10.99
N VAL A 122 15.96 -7.05 -10.40
CA VAL A 122 15.16 -6.02 -11.06
C VAL A 122 16.08 -5.01 -11.72
N ASP A 123 15.94 -4.80 -13.02
CA ASP A 123 16.77 -3.82 -13.74
C ASP A 123 16.24 -2.39 -13.56
N HIS A 124 14.91 -2.23 -13.52
CA HIS A 124 14.27 -0.92 -13.43
C HIS A 124 12.93 -0.96 -12.69
N VAL A 125 12.65 0.08 -11.90
CA VAL A 125 11.41 0.21 -11.13
C VAL A 125 10.59 1.40 -11.60
N LEU A 126 9.31 1.14 -11.91
CA LEU A 126 8.29 2.15 -12.15
C LEU A 126 7.54 2.41 -10.85
N VAL A 127 7.55 3.67 -10.40
CA VAL A 127 7.02 4.07 -9.09
C VAL A 127 5.84 5.04 -9.27
N ASP A 128 4.71 4.81 -8.58
CA ASP A 128 3.63 5.81 -8.54
C ASP A 128 4.05 7.04 -7.72
N GLY A 129 3.76 8.22 -8.25
CA GLY A 129 4.03 9.51 -7.60
C GLY A 129 5.27 10.21 -8.15
N ASN A 130 5.82 11.12 -7.35
CA ASN A 130 6.91 12.02 -7.74
C ASN A 130 8.14 11.92 -6.83
N TRP A 131 8.17 10.92 -5.95
CA TRP A 131 9.20 10.77 -4.94
C TRP A 131 9.89 9.41 -5.09
N ASP A 132 11.22 9.44 -5.13
CA ASP A 132 12.04 8.24 -5.08
C ASP A 132 12.13 7.73 -3.64
N PHE A 133 11.49 6.60 -3.37
CA PHE A 133 11.59 5.87 -2.12
C PHE A 133 12.24 4.49 -2.28
N VAL A 134 12.78 4.17 -3.46
CA VAL A 134 13.44 2.87 -3.71
C VAL A 134 14.94 2.98 -3.50
N GLU A 135 15.57 4.05 -4.00
CA GLU A 135 16.99 4.45 -3.88
C GLU A 135 18.05 3.44 -4.37
N THR A 136 17.69 2.17 -4.52
CA THR A 136 18.59 1.02 -4.70
C THR A 136 18.63 0.51 -6.13
N HIS A 137 17.79 1.05 -7.01
CA HIS A 137 17.57 0.58 -8.37
C HIS A 137 17.52 1.76 -9.34
N SER A 138 17.62 1.50 -10.65
CA SER A 138 17.21 2.49 -11.65
C SER A 138 15.71 2.69 -11.55
N ILE A 139 15.25 3.94 -11.51
CA ILE A 139 13.83 4.23 -11.30
C ILE A 139 13.25 5.24 -12.28
N THR A 140 11.93 5.20 -12.43
CA THR A 140 11.15 6.26 -13.04
C THR A 140 9.90 6.51 -12.21
N THR A 141 9.79 7.73 -11.66
CA THR A 141 8.60 8.18 -10.94
C THR A 141 7.56 8.69 -11.93
N ILE A 142 6.30 8.29 -11.73
CA ILE A 142 5.20 8.64 -12.63
C ILE A 142 4.03 9.15 -11.80
N ILE A 143 3.71 10.43 -11.96
CA ILE A 143 2.53 11.01 -11.32
C ILE A 143 1.27 10.33 -11.88
N LYS A 144 0.48 9.68 -11.01
CA LYS A 144 -0.69 8.87 -11.39
C LYS A 144 -0.29 7.70 -12.29
N GLY A 145 0.79 7.02 -11.91
CA GLY A 145 1.30 5.84 -12.58
C GLY A 145 0.29 4.71 -12.64
N ASP A 146 -0.56 4.57 -11.62
CA ASP A 146 -1.67 3.60 -11.57
C ASP A 146 -2.69 3.74 -12.71
N ALA A 147 -2.83 4.93 -13.29
CA ALA A 147 -3.68 5.19 -14.43
C ALA A 147 -3.02 4.91 -15.79
N ILE A 148 -1.69 4.81 -15.84
CA ILE A 148 -0.91 4.83 -17.11
C ILE A 148 -0.08 3.55 -17.30
N SER A 149 0.60 3.09 -16.26
CA SER A 149 1.46 1.90 -16.25
C SER A 149 0.69 0.67 -15.77
N LEU A 150 0.75 -0.41 -16.55
CA LEU A 150 0.07 -1.65 -16.22
C LEU A 150 0.68 -2.32 -14.99
N SER A 151 2.00 -2.29 -14.84
CA SER A 151 2.69 -2.86 -13.68
C SER A 151 2.38 -2.11 -12.39
N ILE A 152 2.38 -0.76 -12.40
CA ILE A 152 1.96 0.05 -11.25
C ILE A 152 0.49 -0.19 -10.92
N ALA A 153 -0.39 -0.21 -11.93
CA ALA A 153 -1.81 -0.46 -11.70
C ALA A 153 -2.05 -1.85 -11.07
N ALA A 154 -1.33 -2.87 -11.52
CA ALA A 154 -1.39 -4.21 -10.95
C ALA A 154 -0.90 -4.20 -9.49
N ALA A 155 0.24 -3.56 -9.20
CA ALA A 155 0.76 -3.38 -7.85
C ALA A 155 -0.26 -2.67 -6.94
N SER A 156 -0.93 -1.62 -7.40
CA SER A 156 -1.95 -0.88 -6.64
C SER A 156 -3.08 -1.80 -6.15
N ILE A 157 -3.56 -2.69 -7.03
CA ILE A 157 -4.64 -3.63 -6.72
C ILE A 157 -4.13 -4.68 -5.72
N VAL A 158 -2.95 -5.24 -5.97
CA VAL A 158 -2.35 -6.27 -5.11
C VAL A 158 -2.14 -5.75 -3.69
N ALA A 159 -1.50 -4.58 -3.56
CA ALA A 159 -1.26 -3.93 -2.28
C ALA A 159 -2.59 -3.63 -1.57
N LYS A 160 -3.55 -3.03 -2.28
CA LYS A 160 -4.87 -2.64 -1.75
C LYS A 160 -5.65 -3.83 -1.20
N VAL A 161 -5.80 -4.89 -2.00
CA VAL A 161 -6.57 -6.06 -1.60
C VAL A 161 -5.90 -6.80 -0.46
N THR A 162 -4.57 -6.96 -0.50
CA THR A 162 -3.83 -7.63 0.58
C THR A 162 -3.99 -6.88 1.89
N ARG A 163 -3.79 -5.55 1.90
CA ARG A 163 -3.96 -4.75 3.11
C ARG A 163 -5.41 -4.73 3.59
N ASP A 164 -6.39 -4.61 2.69
CA ASP A 164 -7.80 -4.60 3.07
C ASP A 164 -8.24 -5.94 3.69
N ARG A 165 -7.70 -7.07 3.23
CA ARG A 165 -7.88 -8.40 3.84
C ARG A 165 -7.33 -8.43 5.27
N MET A 166 -6.12 -7.92 5.50
CA MET A 166 -5.52 -7.83 6.85
C MET A 166 -6.36 -6.97 7.80
N MET A 167 -6.84 -5.81 7.33
CA MET A 167 -7.64 -4.92 8.18
C MET A 167 -9.04 -5.49 8.46
N ARG A 168 -9.62 -6.30 7.57
CA ARG A 168 -10.87 -7.03 7.85
C ARG A 168 -10.65 -8.09 8.92
N ALA A 169 -9.59 -8.89 8.82
CA ALA A 169 -9.26 -9.89 9.82
C ALA A 169 -9.01 -9.26 11.20
N ALA A 170 -8.32 -8.11 11.25
CA ALA A 170 -8.08 -7.39 12.50
C ALA A 170 -9.36 -6.82 13.16
N ASP A 171 -10.48 -6.69 12.44
CA ASP A 171 -11.74 -6.22 13.03
C ASP A 171 -12.32 -7.21 14.05
N ASP A 172 -12.04 -8.51 13.85
CA ASP A 172 -12.47 -9.58 14.76
C ASP A 172 -11.73 -9.50 16.10
N ASP A 173 -10.42 -9.19 16.07
CA ASP A 173 -9.57 -9.07 17.26
C ASP A 173 -9.75 -7.73 17.99
N TYR A 174 -10.14 -6.68 17.28
CA TYR A 174 -10.29 -5.32 17.81
C TYR A 174 -11.69 -4.76 17.53
N PRO A 175 -12.74 -5.37 18.11
CA PRO A 175 -14.12 -4.96 17.86
C PRO A 175 -14.36 -3.51 18.29
N GLY A 176 -15.20 -2.80 17.54
CA GLY A 176 -15.60 -1.42 17.83
C GLY A 176 -14.86 -0.36 17.02
N PHE A 177 -13.65 -0.63 16.53
CA PHE A 177 -12.92 0.30 15.65
C PHE A 177 -13.40 0.26 14.20
N ALA A 178 -14.13 -0.78 13.78
CA ALA A 178 -14.68 -0.95 12.43
C ALA A 178 -13.61 -0.97 11.32
N PHE A 179 -12.48 -1.63 11.60
CA PHE A 179 -11.37 -1.82 10.66
C PHE A 179 -11.80 -2.54 9.39
N ALA A 180 -12.80 -3.42 9.47
CA ALA A 180 -13.34 -4.07 8.28
C ALA A 180 -13.93 -3.06 7.27
N ALA A 181 -14.47 -1.93 7.75
CA ALA A 181 -15.06 -0.90 6.91
C ALA A 181 -14.06 0.23 6.58
N ASN A 182 -13.40 0.78 7.60
CA ASN A 182 -12.55 1.97 7.43
C ASN A 182 -11.08 1.64 7.11
N LYS A 183 -10.67 0.37 7.21
CA LYS A 183 -9.31 -0.10 6.92
C LYS A 183 -8.22 0.65 7.70
N GLY A 184 -8.54 1.15 8.89
CA GLY A 184 -7.65 1.94 9.75
C GLY A 184 -7.55 3.42 9.38
N TYR A 185 -8.26 3.91 8.36
CA TYR A 185 -8.27 5.33 8.01
C TYR A 185 -9.10 6.15 9.01
N PRO A 186 -8.80 7.45 9.18
CA PRO A 186 -9.63 8.35 9.99
C PRO A 186 -11.03 8.47 9.40
N CYS A 187 -12.03 8.14 10.21
CA CYS A 187 -13.44 8.42 9.92
C CYS A 187 -14.18 8.74 11.23
N PRO A 188 -15.39 9.32 11.19
CA PRO A 188 -16.14 9.66 12.40
C PRO A 188 -16.29 8.50 13.39
N ARG A 189 -16.58 7.30 12.89
CA ARG A 189 -16.70 6.08 13.70
C ARG A 189 -15.38 5.67 14.35
N HIS A 190 -14.27 5.73 13.61
CA HIS A 190 -12.94 5.40 14.12
C HIS A 190 -12.48 6.40 15.19
N LYS A 191 -12.73 7.70 14.97
CA LYS A 191 -12.45 8.77 15.94
C LYS A 191 -13.26 8.58 17.24
N ALA A 192 -14.55 8.27 17.12
CA ALA A 192 -15.39 8.02 18.29
C ALA A 192 -14.94 6.79 19.08
N ALA A 193 -14.56 5.70 18.39
CA ALA A 193 -14.01 4.51 19.01
C ALA A 193 -12.70 4.80 19.77
N LEU A 194 -11.78 5.55 19.16
CA LEU A 194 -10.54 6.00 19.79
C LEU A 194 -10.79 6.88 21.02
N ALA A 195 -11.75 7.81 20.95
CA ALA A 195 -12.09 8.67 22.08
C ALA A 195 -12.69 7.88 23.27
N ALA A 196 -13.46 6.82 22.98
CA ALA A 196 -14.12 6.02 23.99
C ALA A 196 -13.23 4.92 24.60
N MET A 197 -12.40 4.27 23.79
CA MET A 197 -11.66 3.05 24.16
C MET A 197 -10.13 3.25 24.24
N GLY A 198 -9.61 4.36 23.69
CA GLY A 198 -8.18 4.55 23.47
C GLY A 198 -7.66 3.78 22.25
N PRO A 199 -6.35 3.88 21.95
CA PRO A 199 -5.69 3.13 20.87
C PRO A 199 -5.48 1.64 21.24
N CYS A 200 -5.51 0.77 20.24
CA CYS A 200 -5.19 -0.65 20.36
C CYS A 200 -3.75 -0.99 19.89
N ALA A 201 -3.41 -2.28 19.81
CA ALA A 201 -2.07 -2.74 19.46
C ALA A 201 -1.63 -2.41 18.03
N ILE A 202 -2.59 -2.21 17.11
CA ILE A 202 -2.30 -1.93 15.70
C ILE A 202 -2.38 -0.44 15.33
N HIS A 203 -2.70 0.46 16.26
CA HIS A 203 -2.63 1.90 16.01
C HIS A 203 -1.20 2.41 15.94
N ARG A 204 -0.97 3.37 15.05
CA ARG A 204 0.26 4.18 14.97
C ARG A 204 0.16 5.30 15.99
N ARG A 205 1.09 5.34 16.93
CA ARG A 205 1.02 6.12 18.17
C ARG A 205 1.81 7.42 18.11
N ARG A 206 2.58 7.68 17.04
CA ARG A 206 3.30 8.95 16.85
C ARG A 206 2.52 10.03 16.11
N TRP A 207 1.36 9.71 15.56
CA TRP A 207 0.58 10.68 14.80
C TRP A 207 -0.07 11.71 15.73
N ALA A 208 -0.14 12.98 15.28
CA ALA A 208 -0.69 14.09 16.04
C ALA A 208 -2.14 13.88 16.54
N PHE A 209 -2.93 13.00 15.92
CA PHE A 209 -4.29 12.71 16.41
C PHE A 209 -4.31 12.02 17.78
N MET A 210 -3.16 11.48 18.22
CA MET A 210 -3.00 10.79 19.50
C MET A 210 -2.88 11.75 20.69
N ASP A 211 -2.63 13.04 20.44
CA ASP A 211 -2.39 14.04 21.48
C ASP A 211 -3.60 14.27 22.39
N ASP A 212 -4.81 14.20 21.83
CA ASP A 212 -6.06 14.51 22.52
C ASP A 212 -6.81 13.26 23.04
N LEU A 213 -6.21 12.07 22.96
CA LEU A 213 -6.87 10.81 23.33
C LEU A 213 -6.66 10.43 24.80
N ARG A 214 -7.69 9.83 25.41
CA ARG A 214 -7.58 9.21 26.74
C ARG A 214 -6.83 7.87 26.60
N TRP A 215 -5.67 7.78 27.23
CA TRP A 215 -4.83 6.57 27.20
C TRP A 215 -5.28 5.56 28.25
N THR A 216 -5.46 4.30 27.84
CA THR A 216 -5.98 3.21 28.68
C THR A 216 -4.89 2.23 29.15
N GLY A 217 -3.62 2.68 29.18
CA GLY A 217 -2.48 1.88 29.70
C GLY A 217 -1.49 1.38 28.64
N VAL A 218 -1.62 1.84 27.40
CA VAL A 218 -0.67 1.58 26.32
C VAL A 218 0.39 2.70 26.31
N ALA A 219 1.69 2.37 26.32
CA ALA A 219 2.74 3.38 26.30
C ALA A 219 2.75 4.17 24.97
N ARG A 220 2.87 5.50 25.07
CA ARG A 220 3.08 6.41 23.95
C ARG A 220 4.56 6.37 23.55
N THR A 221 4.85 6.15 22.26
CA THR A 221 6.21 6.32 21.74
C THR A 221 6.44 7.81 21.49
N ILE A 222 7.28 8.45 22.30
CA ILE A 222 7.69 9.85 22.12
C ILE A 222 9.00 9.85 21.30
N GLU A 223 9.26 10.89 20.52
CA GLU A 223 10.58 11.10 19.93
C GLU A 223 11.62 11.32 21.05
N PRO A 224 12.85 10.80 20.93
CA PRO A 224 13.91 11.08 21.92
C PRO A 224 14.08 12.59 22.15
N ASP A 225 13.86 13.38 21.11
CA ASP A 225 14.05 14.83 21.09
C ASP A 225 12.86 15.60 21.71
N GLN A 226 11.81 14.89 22.15
CA GLN A 226 10.60 15.44 22.76
C GLN A 226 10.35 14.90 24.18
N GLU A 227 11.35 14.31 24.84
CA GLU A 227 11.26 14.12 26.29
C GLU A 227 11.04 15.49 26.94
N PRO A 228 9.95 15.69 27.71
CA PRO A 228 9.84 16.89 28.51
C PRO A 228 11.05 16.92 29.45
N GLN A 229 11.89 17.93 29.30
CA GLN A 229 12.91 18.24 30.31
C GLN A 229 12.16 18.34 31.63
N LEU A 230 12.35 17.35 32.50
CA LEU A 230 11.94 17.45 33.89
C LEU A 230 12.71 18.63 34.46
N GLU A 231 12.06 19.79 34.52
CA GLU A 231 12.52 20.89 35.36
C GLU A 231 12.45 20.40 36.80
N LEU A 232 13.58 19.90 37.28
CA LEU A 232 13.82 19.67 38.69
C LEU A 232 13.83 21.05 39.36
N PHE A 233 12.85 21.29 40.22
CA PHE A 233 12.84 22.41 41.17
C PHE A 233 14.12 22.46 42.00
#